data_AF-A3V213-F1
#
_entry.id   AF-A3V213-F1
#
_cell.length_a   1.000
_cell.length_b   1.000
_cell.length_c   1.000
_cell.angle_alpha   90.00
_cell.angle_beta   90.00
_cell.angle_gamma   90.00
#
_symmetry.space_group_name_H-M   'P 1'
#
loop_
_entity.id
_entity.type
_entity.pdbx_description
1 polymer ?
#
loop_
_entity_poly.entity_id
_entity_poly.type
_entity_poly.pdbx_seq_one_letter_code
_entity_poly.pdbx_strand_id
1 'polypeptide(L)'
;MSETGVATQQLDAALDRLKACRASDKDYIAASENVLAEMSKLGPLGPNTSDDLANLYQKLTQEFLYAEKCAELRGLGHAGNTGSQTSKY
;
A
#
# COMPACT_ATOMS: atom_id res chain seq x y z
N MET A 1 14.29 -19.15 15.54
CA MET A 1 13.20 -18.43 14.85
C MET A 1 12.61 -19.36 13.80
N SER A 2 11.28 -19.44 13.69
CA SER A 2 10.62 -20.19 12.62
C SER A 2 10.70 -19.42 11.29
N GLU A 3 10.64 -20.13 10.17
CA GLU A 3 10.60 -19.52 8.83
C GLU A 3 9.44 -18.53 8.70
N THR A 4 8.29 -18.86 9.30
CA THR A 4 7.13 -17.96 9.41
C THR A 4 7.45 -16.67 10.18
N GLY A 5 8.20 -16.75 11.27
CA GLY A 5 8.60 -15.58 12.05
C GLY A 5 9.53 -14.65 11.26
N VAL A 6 10.44 -15.22 10.47
CA VAL A 6 11.33 -14.44 9.59
C VAL A 6 10.54 -13.77 8.47
N ALA A 7 9.62 -14.48 7.81
CA ALA A 7 8.78 -13.93 6.76
C ALA A 7 7.86 -12.79 7.28
N THR A 8 7.33 -12.95 8.49
CA THR A 8 6.51 -11.94 9.18
C THR A 8 7.30 -10.66 9.41
N GLN A 9 8.54 -10.76 9.90
CA GLN A 9 9.43 -9.60 10.10
C GLN A 9 9.84 -8.93 8.79
N GLN A 10 10.10 -9.71 7.74
CA GLN A 10 10.44 -9.19 6.43
C GLN A 10 9.28 -8.42 5.80
N LEU A 11 8.04 -8.92 5.94
CA LEU A 11 6.84 -8.20 5.51
C LEU A 11 6.66 -6.90 6.30
N ASP A 12 6.89 -6.91 7.62
CA ASP A 12 6.77 -5.69 8.43
C ASP A 12 7.74 -4.60 7.96
N ALA A 13 9.00 -4.98 7.74
CA ALA A 13 10.02 -4.07 7.24
C ALA A 13 9.69 -3.57 5.82
N ALA A 14 9.11 -4.40 4.96
CA ALA A 14 8.66 -4.01 3.63
C ALA A 14 7.54 -2.96 3.68
N LEU A 15 6.58 -3.12 4.61
CA LEU A 15 5.50 -2.16 4.83
C LEU A 15 6.00 -0.82 5.36
N ASP A 16 6.95 -0.83 6.29
CA ASP A 16 7.55 0.40 6.80
C ASP A 16 8.34 1.14 5.71
N ARG A 17 9.03 0.39 4.83
CA ARG A 17 9.68 0.98 3.65
C ARG A 17 8.68 1.57 2.67
N LEU A 18 7.57 0.88 2.40
CA LEU A 18 6.51 1.38 1.52
C LEU A 18 5.99 2.74 2.01
N LYS A 19 5.73 2.87 3.32
CA LYS A 19 5.31 4.13 3.94
C LYS A 19 6.34 5.24 3.75
N ALA A 20 7.63 4.93 3.94
CA ALA A 20 8.71 5.89 3.75
C ALA A 20 8.84 6.36 2.29
N CYS A 21 8.46 5.52 1.32
CA CYS A 21 8.57 5.81 -0.11
C CYS A 21 7.37 6.59 -0.69
N ARG A 22 6.32 6.90 0.10
CA ARG A 22 5.07 7.55 -0.38
C ARG A 22 5.25 8.86 -1.16
N ALA A 23 6.36 9.57 -0.96
CA ALA A 23 6.64 10.84 -1.64
C ALA A 23 7.23 10.67 -3.06
N SER A 24 7.69 9.47 -3.43
CA SER A 24 8.36 9.19 -4.70
C SER A 24 7.65 8.06 -5.42
N ASP A 25 6.97 8.36 -6.54
CA ASP A 25 6.19 7.36 -7.29
C ASP A 25 7.03 6.13 -7.68
N LYS A 26 8.27 6.36 -8.13
CA LYS A 26 9.18 5.27 -8.52
C LYS A 26 9.55 4.38 -7.33
N ASP A 27 9.91 4.98 -6.20
CA ASP A 27 10.31 4.22 -5.02
C ASP A 27 9.11 3.55 -4.35
N TYR A 28 7.94 4.16 -4.43
CA TYR A 28 6.68 3.61 -3.93
C TYR A 28 6.26 2.36 -4.72
N ILE A 29 6.38 2.37 -6.05
CA ILE A 29 6.11 1.20 -6.90
C ILE A 29 7.06 0.06 -6.54
N ALA A 30 8.38 0.32 -6.49
CA ALA A 30 9.36 -0.71 -6.14
C ALA A 30 9.14 -1.27 -4.73
N ALA A 31 8.78 -0.42 -3.76
CA ALA A 31 8.43 -0.88 -2.41
C ALA A 31 7.13 -1.71 -2.39
N SER A 32 6.14 -1.37 -3.24
CA SER A 32 4.89 -2.11 -3.37
C SER A 32 5.13 -3.52 -3.93
N GLU A 33 5.98 -3.63 -4.95
CA GLU A 33 6.40 -4.92 -5.50
C GLU A 33 7.11 -5.78 -4.45
N ASN A 34 7.96 -5.16 -3.62
CA ASN A 34 8.62 -5.86 -2.52
C ASN A 34 7.62 -6.38 -1.47
N VAL A 35 6.60 -5.59 -1.11
CA VAL A 35 5.52 -6.05 -0.20
C VAL A 35 4.80 -7.27 -0.78
N LEU A 36 4.46 -7.25 -2.09
CA LEU A 36 3.83 -8.40 -2.74
C LEU A 36 4.71 -9.66 -2.73
N ALA A 37 6.01 -9.49 -2.97
CA ALA A 37 6.97 -10.58 -2.90
C ALA A 37 7.03 -11.20 -1.49
N GLU A 38 7.09 -10.38 -0.44
CA GLU A 38 7.11 -10.85 0.95
C GLU A 38 5.77 -11.51 1.36
N MET A 39 4.63 -10.95 0.95
CA MET A 39 3.32 -11.57 1.18
C MET A 39 3.23 -12.96 0.56
N SER A 40 3.80 -13.18 -0.63
CA SER A 40 3.78 -14.49 -1.28
C SER A 40 4.51 -15.57 -0.48
N LYS A 41 5.52 -15.20 0.31
CA LYS A 41 6.31 -16.14 1.14
C LYS A 41 5.55 -16.62 2.38
N LEU A 42 4.57 -15.85 2.84
CA LEU A 42 3.70 -16.25 3.95
C LEU A 42 2.68 -17.33 3.53
N GLY A 43 2.50 -17.56 2.23
CA GLY A 43 1.63 -18.62 1.72
C GLY A 43 0.16 -18.42 2.16
N PRO A 44 -0.61 -19.50 2.38
CA PRO A 44 -2.03 -19.43 2.74
C PRO A 44 -2.30 -19.05 4.20
N LEU A 45 -1.28 -18.54 4.92
CA LEU A 45 -1.44 -18.16 6.32
C LEU A 45 -2.37 -16.96 6.42
N GLY A 46 -3.57 -17.19 6.94
CA GLY A 46 -4.57 -16.15 7.16
C GLY A 46 -4.30 -15.33 8.43
N PRO A 47 -4.94 -14.16 8.59
CA PRO A 47 -4.72 -13.25 9.72
C PRO A 47 -4.95 -13.88 11.10
N ASN A 48 -5.72 -14.97 11.20
CA ASN A 48 -6.01 -15.67 12.46
C ASN A 48 -4.90 -16.64 12.90
N THR A 49 -3.80 -16.73 12.16
CA THR A 49 -2.70 -17.67 12.45
C THR A 49 -1.87 -17.20 13.66
N SER A 50 -1.71 -15.89 13.84
CA SER A 50 -1.05 -15.28 15.01
C SER A 50 -1.40 -13.79 15.13
N ASP A 51 -1.22 -13.24 16.33
CA ASP A 51 -1.43 -11.80 16.59
C ASP A 51 -0.49 -10.91 15.76
N ASP A 52 0.76 -11.34 15.57
CA ASP A 52 1.73 -10.64 14.71
C ASP A 52 1.22 -10.53 13.27
N LEU A 53 0.64 -11.62 12.76
CA LEU A 53 0.12 -11.66 11.41
C LEU A 53 -1.17 -10.83 11.29
N ALA A 54 -2.05 -10.87 12.29
CA ALA A 54 -3.22 -9.99 12.36
C ALA A 54 -2.82 -8.50 12.29
N ASN A 55 -1.81 -8.10 13.06
CA ASN A 55 -1.27 -6.74 13.04
C ASN A 55 -0.70 -6.36 11.66
N LEU A 56 -0.01 -7.29 10.99
CA LEU A 56 0.50 -7.07 9.62
C LEU A 56 -0.62 -6.88 8.61
N TYR A 57 -1.66 -7.72 8.64
CA TYR A 57 -2.81 -7.58 7.77
C TYR A 57 -3.53 -6.24 8.02
N GLN A 58 -3.62 -5.79 9.27
CA GLN A 58 -4.16 -4.47 9.57
C GLN A 58 -3.31 -3.34 8.96
N LYS A 59 -1.98 -3.40 9.07
CA LYS A 59 -1.07 -2.43 8.42
C LYS A 59 -1.26 -2.43 6.90
N LEU A 60 -1.36 -3.60 6.27
CA LEU A 60 -1.63 -3.75 4.84
C LEU A 60 -2.96 -3.09 4.44
N THR A 61 -4.04 -3.34 5.17
CA THR A 61 -5.34 -2.72 4.91
C THR A 61 -5.26 -1.19 4.98
N GLN A 62 -4.55 -0.65 5.95
CA GLN A 62 -4.34 0.80 6.05
C GLN A 62 -3.58 1.37 4.85
N GLU A 63 -2.57 0.67 4.34
CA GLU A 63 -1.86 1.09 3.13
C GLU A 63 -2.74 1.06 1.88
N PHE A 64 -3.60 0.06 1.73
CA PHE A 64 -4.54 0.02 0.60
C PHE A 64 -5.56 1.15 0.66
N LEU A 65 -6.12 1.43 1.84
CA LEU A 65 -7.02 2.57 2.05
C LEU A 65 -6.31 3.90 1.73
N TYR A 66 -5.04 4.04 2.14
CA TYR A 66 -4.23 5.21 1.80
C TYR A 66 -4.05 5.35 0.27
N ALA A 67 -3.70 4.26 -0.41
CA ALA A 67 -3.51 4.27 -1.86
C ALA A 67 -4.80 4.61 -2.62
N GLU A 68 -5.94 4.06 -2.17
CA GLU A 68 -7.27 4.36 -2.70
C GLU A 68 -7.61 5.85 -2.52
N LYS A 69 -7.40 6.41 -1.32
CA LYS A 69 -7.62 7.84 -1.07
C LYS A 69 -6.73 8.75 -1.89
N CYS A 70 -5.47 8.36 -2.11
CA CYS A 70 -4.58 9.09 -3.02
C CYS A 70 -5.11 9.07 -4.46
N ALA A 71 -5.63 7.93 -4.92
CA ALA A 71 -6.21 7.81 -6.26
C ALA A 71 -7.48 8.67 -6.41
N GLU A 72 -8.37 8.65 -5.41
CA GLU A 72 -9.59 9.47 -5.36
C GLU A 72 -9.25 10.96 -5.47
N LEU A 73 -8.31 11.45 -4.66
CA LEU A 73 -7.90 12.86 -4.67
C LEU A 73 -7.28 13.29 -6.01
N ARG A 74 -6.49 12.41 -6.66
CA ARG A 74 -5.96 12.66 -8.01
C ARG A 74 -7.07 12.73 -9.06
N GLY A 75 -8.07 11.85 -8.97
CA GLY A 75 -9.24 11.85 -9.86
C GLY A 75 -10.09 13.10 -9.72
N LEU A 76 -10.30 13.59 -8.49
CA LEU A 76 -11.02 14.84 -8.22
C LEU A 76 -10.28 16.08 -8.77
N GLY A 77 -8.94 16.07 -8.75
CA GLY A 77 -8.14 17.13 -9.36
C GLY A 77 -8.35 17.27 -10.88
N HIS A 78 -8.75 16.20 -11.57
CA HIS A 78 -9.06 16.22 -13.02
C HIS A 78 -10.52 16.62 -13.31
N ALA A 79 -11.44 16.39 -12.37
CA ALA A 79 -12.85 16.80 -12.51
C ALA A 79 -13.06 18.31 -12.29
N GLY A 80 -12.10 19.01 -11.65
CA GLY A 80 -12.18 20.44 -11.36
C GLY A 80 -11.77 21.38 -12.49
N ASN A 81 -11.24 20.89 -13.63
CA ASN A 81 -10.67 21.75 -14.69
C ASN A 81 -11.47 21.78 -16.01
N THR A 82 -12.70 21.25 -16.03
CA THR A 82 -13.60 21.31 -17.21
C THR A 82 -14.63 22.43 -17.12
N GLY A 83 -14.44 23.40 -16.23
CA GLY A 83 -15.37 24.50 -15.97
C GLY A 83 -14.83 25.89 -16.30
N SER A 84 -14.17 26.11 -17.44
CA SER A 84 -13.87 27.49 -17.92
C SER A 84 -13.45 27.56 -19.39
N GLN A 85 -14.22 26.98 -20.30
CA GLN A 85 -14.09 27.30 -21.72
C GLN A 85 -15.43 27.14 -22.45
N THR A 86 -16.42 27.98 -22.14
CA THR A 86 -17.44 28.32 -23.14
C THR A 86 -17.91 29.75 -22.99
N SER A 87 -18.02 30.39 -24.15
CA SER A 87 -18.77 31.61 -24.43
C SER A 87 -18.06 32.94 -24.14
N LYS A 88 -17.23 33.37 -25.08
CA LYS A 88 -17.22 34.79 -25.44
C LYS A 88 -18.20 34.98 -26.60
N TYR A 89 -19.10 35.92 -26.40
CA TYR A 89 -19.94 36.57 -27.41
C TYR A 89 -19.14 36.95 -28.67
#